data_AF-A0A833DK00-F1
#
_entry.id   AF-A0A833DK00-F1
#
_cell.length_a   1.000
_cell.length_b   1.000
_cell.length_c   1.000
_cell.angle_alpha   90.00
_cell.angle_beta   90.00
_cell.angle_gamma   90.00
#
_symmetry.space_group_name_H-M   'P 1'
#
loop_
_entity.id
_entity.type
_entity.pdbx_description
1 polymer ?
#
loop_
_entity_poly.entity_id
_entity_poly.type
_entity_poly.pdbx_seq_one_letter_code
_entity_poly.pdbx_strand_id
1 'polypeptide(L)'
;MGDRVCVDLVQMLEIGEGVLVGSSAALLALVHGETLSSQFVPPRPFRINAGPVHSYILMADSSTKYLSELVAGDEVLVVSPTGSRAVAVGRLKIEPRPLLLVRFNNLQFGEGQLFLQQAETVRLVLNLEKTVSVTHLEAGMNILGAAGTAGRHIGQAISGDVEEK
;
A
#
# COMPACT_ATOMS: atom_id res chain seq x y z
N MET A 1 1.17 8.02 16.74
CA MET A 1 0.36 8.88 15.85
C MET A 1 1.18 9.19 14.61
N GLY A 2 0.56 9.32 13.44
CA GLY A 2 1.22 9.80 12.23
C GLY A 2 0.21 10.27 11.18
N ASP A 3 0.69 11.02 10.19
CA ASP A 3 -0.14 11.60 9.12
C ASP A 3 -0.40 10.54 8.04
N ARG A 4 -1.58 9.93 8.08
CA ARG A 4 -1.99 8.86 7.16
C ARG A 4 -2.59 9.46 5.90
N VAL A 5 -2.15 8.96 4.75
CA VAL A 5 -2.68 9.28 3.42
C VAL A 5 -3.71 8.24 2.99
N CYS A 6 -4.94 8.69 2.73
CA CYS A 6 -5.93 7.92 1.97
C CYS A 6 -5.76 8.27 0.50
N VAL A 7 -5.72 7.26 -0.36
CA VAL A 7 -5.75 7.43 -1.81
C VAL A 7 -7.16 7.11 -2.30
N ASP A 8 -7.86 8.12 -2.81
CA ASP A 8 -9.12 7.93 -3.53
C ASP A 8 -8.82 7.91 -5.03
N LEU A 9 -9.22 6.83 -5.68
CA LEU A 9 -9.04 6.59 -7.11
C LEU A 9 -10.25 7.07 -7.91
N VAL A 10 -10.05 7.29 -9.21
CA VAL A 10 -11.14 7.67 -10.14
C VAL A 10 -11.95 6.47 -10.65
N GLN A 11 -11.55 5.24 -10.29
CA GLN A 11 -12.25 4.01 -10.66
C GLN A 11 -12.56 3.18 -9.42
N MET A 12 -13.58 2.33 -9.53
CA MET A 12 -13.92 1.40 -8.47
C MET A 12 -12.88 0.27 -8.38
N LEU A 13 -12.71 -0.24 -7.17
CA LEU A 13 -11.89 -1.38 -6.78
C LEU A 13 -12.79 -2.59 -6.56
N GLU A 14 -12.30 -3.76 -6.97
CA GLU A 14 -12.90 -5.05 -6.66
C GLU A 14 -12.34 -5.64 -5.35
N ILE A 15 -12.97 -6.70 -4.85
CA ILE A 15 -12.45 -7.44 -3.69
C ILE A 15 -11.11 -8.06 -4.09
N GLY A 16 -10.08 -7.91 -3.24
CA GLY A 16 -8.71 -8.32 -3.55
C GLY A 16 -7.87 -7.26 -4.26
N GLU A 17 -8.46 -6.19 -4.82
CA GLU A 17 -7.70 -5.09 -5.42
C GLU A 17 -7.19 -4.09 -4.36
N GLY A 18 -6.01 -3.55 -4.62
CA GLY A 18 -5.34 -2.60 -3.73
C GLY A 18 -4.13 -1.94 -4.37
N VAL A 19 -3.27 -1.35 -3.56
CA VAL A 19 -1.99 -0.79 -4.00
C VAL A 19 -0.83 -1.39 -3.20
N LEU A 20 0.34 -1.40 -3.82
CA LEU A 20 1.58 -1.85 -3.19
C LEU A 20 2.26 -0.68 -2.48
N VAL A 21 2.47 -0.82 -1.18
CA VAL A 21 3.01 0.22 -0.31
C VAL A 21 3.96 -0.33 0.74
N GLY A 22 4.95 0.45 1.15
CA GLY A 22 5.96 0.03 2.13
C GLY A 22 6.78 1.18 2.65
N SER A 23 7.53 0.97 3.74
CA SER A 23 8.52 1.94 4.20
C SER A 23 9.80 1.92 3.35
N SER A 24 10.00 0.87 2.55
CA SER A 24 11.08 0.78 1.56
C SER A 24 10.51 0.57 0.17
N ALA A 25 11.12 1.21 -0.83
CA ALA A 25 10.76 1.02 -2.24
C ALA A 25 11.01 -0.42 -2.75
N ALA A 26 11.92 -1.15 -2.10
CA ALA A 26 12.31 -2.51 -2.49
C ALA A 26 11.39 -3.60 -1.93
N LEU A 27 10.60 -3.29 -0.89
CA LEU A 27 9.75 -4.23 -0.17
C LEU A 27 8.39 -3.59 0.14
N LEU A 28 7.41 -3.91 -0.68
CA LEU A 28 6.05 -3.38 -0.61
C LEU A 28 5.05 -4.49 -0.24
N ALA A 29 4.01 -4.15 0.51
CA ALA A 29 2.88 -5.03 0.81
C ALA A 29 1.62 -4.57 0.09
N LEU A 30 0.75 -5.51 -0.27
CA LEU A 30 -0.53 -5.22 -0.92
C LEU A 30 -1.57 -4.80 0.11
N VAL A 31 -1.84 -3.49 0.16
CA VAL A 31 -2.90 -2.90 1.00
C VAL A 31 -4.20 -2.86 0.21
N HIS A 32 -5.19 -3.59 0.73
CA HIS A 32 -6.49 -3.79 0.11
C HIS A 32 -7.36 -2.52 0.18
N GLY A 33 -8.17 -2.30 -0.85
CA GLY A 33 -9.16 -1.21 -0.86
C GLY A 33 -10.30 -1.39 0.14
N GLU A 34 -10.99 -0.31 0.48
CA GLU A 34 -12.18 -0.31 1.35
C GLU A 34 -13.41 -0.92 0.63
N THR A 35 -13.31 -2.13 0.08
CA THR A 35 -14.37 -2.78 -0.70
C THR A 35 -15.25 -3.72 0.13
N LEU A 36 -14.78 -4.14 1.31
CA LEU A 36 -15.52 -5.01 2.21
C LEU A 36 -16.32 -4.18 3.23
N SER A 37 -17.58 -4.58 3.44
CA SER A 37 -18.43 -3.99 4.48
C SER A 37 -17.86 -4.27 5.87
N SER A 38 -17.94 -3.27 6.76
CA SER A 38 -17.70 -3.43 8.19
C SER A 38 -19.02 -3.24 8.95
N GLN A 39 -19.03 -3.56 10.24
CA GLN A 39 -20.22 -3.36 11.09
C GLN A 39 -20.54 -1.87 11.32
N PHE A 40 -19.55 -0.99 11.14
CA PHE A 40 -19.65 0.43 11.54
C PHE A 40 -19.63 1.40 10.36
N VAL A 41 -19.02 0.99 9.24
CA VAL A 41 -18.76 1.88 8.10
C VAL A 41 -19.06 1.15 6.79
N PRO A 42 -19.88 1.76 5.89
CA PRO A 42 -20.11 1.21 4.56
C PRO A 42 -18.82 1.25 3.72
N PRO A 43 -18.65 0.32 2.77
CA PRO A 43 -17.47 0.29 1.91
C PRO A 43 -17.40 1.55 1.05
N ARG A 44 -16.17 1.96 0.75
CA ARG A 44 -15.85 2.98 -0.23
C ARG A 44 -14.94 2.33 -1.26
N PRO A 45 -15.50 1.61 -2.24
CA PRO A 45 -14.75 0.78 -3.18
C PRO A 45 -14.00 1.63 -4.23
N PHE A 46 -13.42 2.75 -3.83
CA PHE A 46 -12.52 3.61 -4.60
C PHE A 46 -11.39 4.13 -3.70
N ARG A 47 -11.40 3.79 -2.40
CA ARG A 47 -10.51 4.31 -1.37
C ARG A 47 -9.55 3.23 -0.89
N ILE A 48 -8.31 3.63 -0.66
CA ILE A 48 -7.29 2.81 -0.01
C ILE A 48 -6.62 3.59 1.13
N ASN A 49 -6.47 2.94 2.28
CA ASN A 49 -5.74 3.47 3.44
C ASN A 49 -4.25 3.13 3.32
N ALA A 50 -3.55 3.85 2.44
CA ALA A 50 -2.24 3.46 1.95
C ALA A 50 -1.14 3.42 3.03
N GLY A 51 -1.07 4.39 3.92
CA GLY A 51 -0.01 4.46 4.94
C GLY A 51 0.33 5.90 5.35
N PRO A 52 1.38 6.13 6.15
CA PRO A 52 1.83 7.47 6.47
C PRO A 52 2.50 8.17 5.28
N VAL A 53 2.61 9.49 5.36
CA VAL A 53 3.23 10.37 4.34
C VAL A 53 4.59 9.91 3.80
N HIS A 54 5.42 9.23 4.62
CA HIS A 54 6.74 8.75 4.21
C HIS A 54 6.72 7.44 3.42
N SER A 55 5.60 6.72 3.39
CA SER A 55 5.55 5.41 2.74
C SER A 55 5.66 5.56 1.23
N TYR A 56 6.29 4.59 0.61
CA TYR A 56 6.30 4.43 -0.83
C TYR A 56 5.01 3.82 -1.33
N ILE A 57 4.62 4.19 -2.55
CA ILE A 57 3.61 3.54 -3.37
C ILE A 57 4.21 3.16 -4.72
N LEU A 58 3.81 2.01 -5.28
CA LEU A 58 4.17 1.62 -6.64
C LEU A 58 3.29 2.35 -7.66
N MET A 59 3.95 3.05 -8.58
CA MET A 59 3.35 3.79 -9.68
C MET A 59 3.07 2.85 -10.87
N ALA A 60 2.18 3.26 -11.77
CA ALA A 60 1.83 2.47 -12.95
C ALA A 60 3.01 2.20 -13.89
N ASP A 61 4.00 3.10 -13.92
CA ASP A 61 5.24 2.97 -14.71
C ASP A 61 6.33 2.12 -14.01
N SER A 62 5.98 1.44 -12.92
CA SER A 62 6.90 0.65 -12.06
C SER A 62 7.94 1.48 -11.30
N SER A 63 7.84 2.81 -11.30
CA SER A 63 8.56 3.65 -10.35
C SER A 63 7.89 3.63 -8.97
N THR A 64 8.58 4.16 -7.95
CA THR A 64 7.98 4.37 -6.63
C THR A 64 7.98 5.85 -6.30
N LYS A 65 6.96 6.28 -5.57
CA LYS A 65 6.81 7.67 -5.11
C LYS A 65 6.46 7.71 -3.63
N TYR A 66 6.86 8.75 -2.91
CA TYR A 66 6.35 8.92 -1.55
C TYR A 66 4.86 9.28 -1.59
N LEU A 67 4.08 8.77 -0.63
CA LEU A 67 2.66 9.08 -0.51
C LEU A 67 2.40 10.59 -0.33
N SER A 68 3.34 11.33 0.29
CA SER A 68 3.30 12.79 0.42
C SER A 68 3.45 13.55 -0.89
N GLU A 69 4.06 12.93 -1.91
CA GLU A 69 4.36 13.58 -3.19
C GLU A 69 3.29 13.29 -4.25
N LEU A 70 2.41 12.31 -4.00
CA LEU A 70 1.30 12.03 -4.89
C LEU A 70 0.45 13.28 -5.11
N VAL A 71 -0.05 13.42 -6.33
CA VAL A 71 -1.03 14.45 -6.70
C VAL A 71 -2.20 13.82 -7.46
N ALA A 72 -3.32 14.54 -7.54
CA ALA A 72 -4.42 14.10 -8.40
C ALA A 72 -3.96 14.02 -9.86
N GLY A 73 -4.35 12.96 -10.55
CA GLY A 73 -3.91 12.66 -11.91
C GLY A 73 -2.71 11.73 -12.00
N ASP A 74 -1.92 11.54 -10.92
CA ASP A 74 -0.88 10.52 -10.88
C ASP A 74 -1.50 9.13 -11.10
N GLU A 75 -0.87 8.29 -11.91
CA GLU A 75 -1.31 6.91 -12.14
C GLU A 75 -0.57 5.93 -11.23
N VAL A 76 -1.31 5.27 -10.34
CA VAL A 76 -0.77 4.23 -9.46
C VAL A 76 -1.08 2.85 -10.02
N LEU A 77 -0.26 1.86 -9.68
CA LEU A 77 -0.54 0.48 -10.05
C LEU A 77 -1.53 -0.12 -9.06
N VAL A 78 -2.76 -0.34 -9.51
CA VAL A 78 -3.74 -1.15 -8.79
C VAL A 78 -3.45 -2.61 -9.10
N VAL A 79 -3.29 -3.41 -8.06
CA VAL A 79 -2.88 -4.82 -8.17
C VAL A 79 -3.91 -5.72 -7.48
N SER A 80 -4.14 -6.87 -8.08
CA SER A 80 -4.79 -8.02 -7.47
C SER A 80 -3.92 -9.26 -7.68
N PRO A 81 -4.26 -10.39 -7.04
CA PRO A 81 -3.57 -11.66 -7.28
C PRO A 81 -3.68 -12.20 -8.72
N THR A 82 -4.60 -11.68 -9.54
CA THR A 82 -4.85 -12.13 -10.92
C THR A 82 -4.37 -11.15 -11.99
N GLY A 83 -3.98 -9.94 -11.62
CA GLY A 83 -3.54 -8.94 -12.59
C GLY A 83 -3.30 -7.56 -12.00
N SER A 84 -2.99 -6.60 -12.86
CA SER A 84 -2.79 -5.21 -12.48
C SER A 84 -3.26 -4.24 -13.57
N ARG A 85 -3.55 -3.01 -13.18
CA ARG A 85 -3.99 -1.93 -14.08
C ARG A 85 -3.58 -0.57 -13.54
N ALA A 86 -3.33 0.37 -14.44
CA ALA A 86 -3.09 1.77 -14.10
C ALA A 86 -4.42 2.44 -13.73
N VAL A 87 -4.43 3.18 -12.62
CA VAL A 87 -5.60 3.96 -12.21
C VAL A 87 -5.13 5.32 -11.70
N ALA A 88 -5.76 6.39 -12.20
CA ALA A 88 -5.47 7.74 -11.75
C ALA A 88 -5.97 7.99 -10.32
N VAL A 89 -5.17 8.70 -9.54
CA VAL A 89 -5.53 9.27 -8.24
C VAL A 89 -6.52 10.41 -8.47
N GLY A 90 -7.69 10.34 -7.85
CA GLY A 90 -8.68 11.41 -7.87
C GLY A 90 -8.49 12.41 -6.73
N ARG A 91 -8.23 11.92 -5.51
CA ARG A 91 -8.05 12.75 -4.32
C ARG A 91 -7.15 12.08 -3.30
N LEU A 92 -6.38 12.87 -2.57
CA LEU A 92 -5.62 12.44 -1.41
C LEU A 92 -6.20 13.08 -0.15
N LYS A 93 -6.30 12.29 0.93
CA LYS A 93 -6.71 12.80 2.24
C LYS A 93 -5.64 12.47 3.27
N ILE A 94 -4.98 13.51 3.79
CA ILE A 94 -3.95 13.39 4.83
C ILE A 94 -4.58 13.76 6.17
N GLU A 95 -4.54 12.86 7.14
CA GLU A 95 -5.07 13.10 8.48
C GLU A 95 -4.32 12.33 9.57
N PRO A 96 -4.17 12.91 10.78
CA PRO A 96 -3.48 12.25 11.88
C PRO A 96 -4.27 11.04 12.38
N ARG A 97 -3.61 9.88 12.48
CA ARG A 97 -4.22 8.63 12.94
C ARG A 97 -3.27 7.82 13.83
N PRO A 98 -3.80 6.96 14.73
CA PRO A 98 -3.02 5.90 15.35
C PRO A 98 -2.54 4.92 14.28
N LEU A 99 -1.26 4.54 14.35
CA LEU A 99 -0.62 3.65 13.38
C LEU A 99 -0.12 2.39 14.10
N LEU A 100 -0.16 1.26 13.40
CA LEU A 100 0.53 0.02 13.73
C LEU A 100 1.78 -0.10 12.85
N LEU A 101 2.88 -0.57 13.44
CA LEU A 101 4.05 -1.02 12.69
C LEU A 101 3.90 -2.51 12.39
N VAL A 102 3.91 -2.86 11.12
CA VAL A 102 3.92 -4.25 10.65
C VAL A 102 5.30 -4.55 10.06
N ARG A 103 5.99 -5.55 10.61
CA ARG A 103 7.25 -6.08 10.09
C ARG A 103 6.99 -7.40 9.38
N PHE A 104 7.65 -7.62 8.26
CA PHE A 104 7.53 -8.85 7.48
C PHE A 104 8.90 -9.24 6.93
N ASN A 105 9.08 -10.53 6.64
CA ASN A 105 10.32 -11.04 6.09
C ASN A 105 10.08 -11.63 4.71
N ASN A 106 10.92 -11.25 3.75
CA ASN A 106 10.99 -11.87 2.45
C ASN A 106 12.22 -12.79 2.39
N LEU A 107 12.03 -14.03 1.91
CA LEU A 107 13.09 -15.04 1.89
C LEU A 107 14.33 -14.63 1.08
N GLN A 108 14.16 -13.80 0.06
CA GLN A 108 15.24 -13.38 -0.84
C GLN A 108 15.73 -11.95 -0.56
N PHE A 109 14.83 -11.06 -0.16
CA PHE A 109 15.10 -9.61 -0.07
C PHE A 109 15.19 -9.10 1.38
N GLY A 110 15.01 -9.96 2.39
CA GLY A 110 15.19 -9.61 3.80
C GLY A 110 13.96 -8.99 4.46
N GLU A 111 14.20 -8.25 5.55
CA GLU A 111 13.14 -7.66 6.36
C GLU A 111 12.59 -6.38 5.72
N GLY A 112 11.27 -6.29 5.65
CA GLY A 112 10.53 -5.10 5.28
C GLY A 112 9.61 -4.65 6.40
N GLN A 113 9.17 -3.40 6.32
CA GLN A 113 8.22 -2.85 7.26
C GLN A 113 7.26 -1.88 6.58
N LEU A 114 6.08 -1.72 7.16
CA LEU A 114 5.13 -0.67 6.80
C LEU A 114 4.32 -0.24 8.02
N PHE A 115 3.87 1.01 7.98
CA PHE A 115 2.95 1.55 8.97
C PHE A 115 1.55 1.65 8.37
N LEU A 116 0.55 1.19 9.12
CA LEU A 116 -0.85 1.21 8.69
C LEU A 116 -1.72 1.81 9.78
N GLN A 117 -2.80 2.48 9.41
CA GLN A 117 -3.76 2.96 10.41
C GLN A 117 -4.33 1.78 11.21
N GLN A 118 -4.39 1.93 12.54
CA GLN A 118 -5.08 0.99 13.41
C GLN A 118 -6.60 1.11 13.23
N ALA A 119 -7.16 0.42 12.23
CA ALA A 119 -8.60 0.33 12.00
C ALA A 119 -8.95 -0.96 11.23
N GLU A 120 -10.15 -1.48 11.47
CA GLU A 120 -10.67 -2.72 10.89
C GLU A 120 -10.91 -2.67 9.38
N THR A 121 -11.06 -1.46 8.85
CA THR A 121 -11.20 -1.18 7.41
C THR A 121 -9.87 -1.22 6.67
N VAL A 122 -8.74 -1.22 7.39
CA VAL A 122 -7.40 -1.36 6.79
C VAL A 122 -7.04 -2.83 6.77
N ARG A 123 -6.79 -3.36 5.57
CA ARG A 123 -6.59 -4.79 5.38
C ARG A 123 -5.39 -5.06 4.48
N LEU A 124 -4.72 -6.17 4.74
CA LEU A 124 -3.71 -6.75 3.86
C LEU A 124 -4.29 -7.95 3.13
N VAL A 125 -3.82 -8.19 1.91
CA VAL A 125 -4.21 -9.38 1.13
C VAL A 125 -3.29 -10.53 1.54
N LEU A 126 -3.87 -11.67 1.91
CA LEU A 126 -3.13 -12.89 2.25
C LEU A 126 -2.90 -13.77 1.02
N ASN A 127 -3.95 -13.94 0.20
CA ASN A 127 -3.94 -14.74 -1.02
C ASN A 127 -5.12 -14.33 -1.93
N LEU A 128 -5.38 -15.11 -2.99
CA LEU A 128 -6.38 -14.83 -4.03
C LEU A 128 -7.76 -14.41 -3.50
N GLU A 129 -8.23 -15.03 -2.41
CA GLU A 129 -9.59 -14.87 -1.91
C GLU A 129 -9.66 -14.28 -0.50
N LYS A 130 -8.52 -14.10 0.17
CA LYS A 130 -8.49 -13.81 1.61
C LYS A 130 -7.74 -12.53 1.92
N THR A 131 -8.40 -11.67 2.69
CA THR A 131 -7.80 -10.47 3.30
C THR A 131 -7.90 -10.53 4.82
N VAL A 132 -6.98 -9.88 5.50
CA VAL A 132 -6.96 -9.80 6.97
C VAL A 132 -6.96 -8.34 7.41
N SER A 133 -7.78 -8.01 8.40
CA SER A 133 -7.70 -6.71 9.06
C SER A 133 -6.36 -6.56 9.77
N VAL A 134 -5.76 -5.39 9.71
CA VAL A 134 -4.52 -5.11 10.45
C VAL A 134 -4.68 -5.26 11.96
N THR A 135 -5.90 -5.11 12.48
CA THR A 135 -6.22 -5.32 13.90
C THR A 135 -6.29 -6.79 14.31
N HIS A 136 -6.28 -7.71 13.33
CA HIS A 136 -6.30 -9.16 13.52
C HIS A 136 -5.08 -9.83 12.86
N LEU A 137 -4.04 -9.05 12.53
CA LEU A 137 -2.78 -9.60 12.04
C LEU A 137 -2.05 -10.31 13.17
N GLU A 138 -1.54 -11.50 12.88
CA GLU A 138 -0.72 -12.28 13.80
C GLU A 138 0.60 -12.66 13.13
N ALA A 139 1.64 -12.85 13.95
CA ALA A 139 2.92 -13.34 13.47
C ALA A 139 2.78 -14.72 12.81
N GLY A 140 3.46 -14.91 11.68
CA GLY A 140 3.39 -16.14 10.88
C GLY A 140 2.33 -16.13 9.78
N MET A 141 1.50 -15.09 9.68
CA MET A 141 0.62 -14.90 8.52
C MET A 141 1.43 -14.46 7.30
N ASN A 142 1.14 -15.07 6.14
CA ASN A 142 1.73 -14.69 4.85
C ASN A 142 0.85 -13.64 4.17
N ILE A 143 1.45 -12.51 3.80
CA ILE A 143 0.80 -11.42 3.07
C ILE A 143 1.37 -11.34 1.66
N LEU A 144 0.56 -10.85 0.71
CA LEU A 144 1.02 -10.55 -0.64
C LEU A 144 1.72 -9.19 -0.68
N GLY A 145 2.67 -9.07 -1.59
CA GLY A 145 3.49 -7.89 -1.77
C GLY A 145 4.34 -7.96 -3.03
N ALA A 146 5.18 -6.95 -3.23
CA ALA A 146 6.18 -6.90 -4.28
C ALA A 146 7.56 -6.70 -3.67
N ALA A 147 8.55 -7.37 -4.26
CA ALA A 147 9.94 -7.31 -3.82
C ALA A 147 10.86 -7.16 -5.03
N GLY A 148 12.03 -6.54 -4.82
CA GLY A 148 13.04 -6.41 -5.87
C GLY A 148 12.73 -5.34 -6.91
N THR A 149 11.76 -4.46 -6.64
CA THR A 149 11.56 -3.19 -7.33
C THR A 149 12.69 -2.24 -6.93
N ALA A 150 13.89 -2.47 -7.46
CA ALA A 150 15.05 -1.62 -7.18
C ALA A 150 14.68 -0.15 -7.42
N GLY A 151 14.94 0.70 -6.42
CA GLY A 151 14.49 2.09 -6.31
C GLY A 151 14.58 2.87 -7.62
N ARG A 152 13.44 2.99 -8.29
CA ARG A 152 13.24 3.95 -9.38
C ARG A 152 12.49 5.12 -8.77
N HIS A 153 13.22 5.97 -8.07
CA HIS A 153 12.72 7.29 -7.71
C HIS A 153 12.86 8.15 -8.98
N ILE A 154 11.72 8.51 -9.59
CA ILE A 154 11.61 9.46 -10.70
C ILE A 154 12.69 9.25 -11.79
N GLY A 155 12.53 8.21 -12.61
CA GLY A 155 13.23 8.09 -13.89
C GLY A 155 14.77 8.00 -13.87
N GLN A 156 15.43 8.00 -12.71
CA GLN A 156 16.87 7.80 -12.62
C GLN A 156 17.19 6.64 -11.69
N ALA A 157 17.94 5.67 -12.20
CA ALA A 157 18.61 4.69 -11.34
C ALA A 157 19.59 5.47 -10.47
N ILE A 158 19.29 5.60 -9.17
CA ILE A 158 20.23 6.21 -8.24
C ILE A 158 21.39 5.22 -8.14
N SER A 159 22.52 5.54 -8.77
CA SER A 159 23.74 4.71 -8.78
C SER A 159 24.52 4.80 -7.46
N GLY A 160 23.83 5.07 -6.34
CA GLY A 160 24.40 5.16 -5.01
C GLY A 160 23.73 4.12 -4.12
N ASP A 161 24.52 3.44 -3.30
CA ASP A 161 24.03 2.55 -2.24
C ASP A 161 23.25 3.37 -1.21
N VAL A 162 21.97 3.63 -1.48
CA VAL A 162 21.03 4.22 -0.52
C VAL A 162 20.43 3.09 0.30
N GLU A 163 20.87 2.99 1.55
CA GLU A 163 20.32 2.06 2.54
C GLU A 163 19.12 2.72 3.25
N GLU A 164 17.92 2.20 3.01
CA GLU A 164 16.69 2.58 3.74
C GLU A 164 16.60 1.75 5.03
N LYS A 165 16.42 2.38 6.20
CA LYS A 165 16.33 1.73 7.53
C LYS A 165 14.99 1.95 8.21
#